data_AF-A0A7V3RLI1-F1
#
_entry.id   AF-A0A7V3RLI1-F1
#
_cell.length_a   1.000
_cell.length_b   1.000
_cell.length_c   1.000
_cell.angle_alpha   90.00
_cell.angle_beta   90.00
_cell.angle_gamma   90.00
#
_symmetry.space_group_name_H-M   'P 1'
#
loop_
_entity.id
_entity.type
_entity.pdbx_description
1 polymer ?
#
loop_
_entity_poly.entity_id
_entity_poly.type
_entity_poly.pdbx_seq_one_letter_code
_entity_poly.pdbx_strand_id
1 'polypeptide(L)' 'MDFPEKISFTITNVCNLRCKMCGQWGEEGYVAGKFQGHKQKMKLENWKRLVDEIAENKVDSILLRGGEPYDICRWTCRDS' A
#
# COMPACT_ATOMS: atom_id res chain seq x y z
N MET A 1 21.92 -13.20 -6.00
CA MET A 1 20.97 -12.67 -4.99
C MET A 1 19.66 -13.35 -5.28
N ASP A 2 19.17 -14.15 -4.34
CA ASP A 2 17.90 -14.84 -4.51
C ASP A 2 16.74 -13.85 -4.36
N PHE A 3 15.70 -14.03 -5.16
CA PHE A 3 14.52 -13.19 -5.13
C PHE A 3 13.62 -13.59 -3.94
N PRO A 4 12.93 -12.65 -3.27
CA PRO A 4 12.07 -13.00 -2.14
C PRO A 4 10.88 -13.88 -2.56
N GLU A 5 10.57 -14.89 -1.76
CA GLU A 5 9.40 -15.77 -1.96
C GLU A 5 8.06 -15.04 -1.74
N LYS A 6 8.06 -13.98 -0.91
CA LYS A 6 6.86 -13.25 -0.52
C LYS A 6 7.10 -11.74 -0.54
N ILE A 7 6.16 -11.01 -1.13
CA ILE A 7 6.23 -9.54 -1.21
C ILE A 7 4.97 -8.93 -0.61
N SER A 8 5.15 -7.97 0.30
CA SER A 8 4.04 -7.20 0.89
C SER A 8 4.12 -5.74 0.46
N PHE A 9 3.11 -5.27 -0.27
CA PHE A 9 3.01 -3.88 -0.71
C PHE A 9 2.13 -3.06 0.22
N THR A 10 2.59 -1.89 0.64
CA THR A 10 1.74 -0.87 1.26
C THR A 10 1.30 0.12 0.19
N ILE A 11 0.08 -0.04 -0.34
CA ILE A 11 -0.40 0.75 -1.50
C ILE A 11 -0.86 2.14 -1.07
N THR A 12 -1.47 2.23 0.11
CA THR A 12 -2.01 3.47 0.67
C THR A 12 -1.87 3.44 2.18
N ASN A 13 -1.66 4.59 2.79
CA ASN A 13 -1.81 4.74 4.24
C ASN A 13 -3.20 5.26 4.60
N VAL A 14 -4.05 5.63 3.63
CA VAL A 14 -5.41 6.10 3.91
C VAL A 14 -6.32 4.94 4.26
N CYS A 15 -7.06 5.13 5.36
CA CYS A 15 -8.08 4.23 5.84
C CYS A 15 -9.25 5.06 6.36
N ASN A 16 -10.48 4.60 6.15
CA ASN A 16 -11.70 5.13 6.74
C ASN A 16 -11.86 4.77 8.22
N LEU A 17 -11.14 3.76 8.71
CA LEU A 17 -11.19 3.31 10.11
C LEU A 17 -9.98 3.81 10.92
N ARG A 18 -10.18 3.93 12.24
CA ARG A 18 -9.14 4.28 13.24
C ARG A 18 -9.16 3.24 14.36
N CYS A 19 -8.94 1.98 13.99
CA CYS A 19 -8.99 0.88 14.95
C CYS A 19 -7.87 1.02 15.99
N LYS A 20 -8.18 0.90 17.28
CA LYS A 20 -7.20 1.00 18.38
C LYS A 20 -6.07 -0.04 18.24
N MET A 21 -6.42 -1.24 17.79
CA MET A 21 -5.49 -2.36 17.60
C MET A 21 -4.68 -2.27 16.29
N CYS A 22 -4.84 -1.20 15.49
CA CYS A 22 -4.22 -1.11 14.17
C CYS A 22 -2.73 -0.79 14.28
N GLY A 23 -1.87 -1.61 13.68
CA GLY A 23 -0.44 -1.33 13.62
C GLY A 23 -0.06 -0.08 12.81
N GLN A 24 -0.99 0.49 12.02
CA GLN A 24 -0.77 1.74 11.29
C GLN A 24 -1.33 2.96 12.03
N TRP A 25 -2.62 2.90 12.37
CA TRP A 25 -3.43 4.02 12.85
C TRP A 25 -3.78 3.96 14.34
N GLY A 26 -3.49 2.84 15.00
CA GLY A 26 -3.66 2.71 16.46
C GLY A 26 -2.74 3.67 17.20
N GLU A 27 -2.89 3.73 18.53
CA GLU A 27 -2.17 4.69 19.37
C GLU A 27 -0.63 4.54 19.25
N GLU A 28 -0.15 3.30 19.10
CA GLU A 28 1.25 2.96 18.86
C GLU A 28 1.58 2.73 17.36
N GLY A 29 0.64 3.05 16.48
CA GLY A 29 0.77 2.78 15.04
C GLY A 29 1.80 3.67 14.36
N TYR A 30 2.52 3.13 13.37
CA TYR A 30 3.62 3.86 12.73
C TYR A 30 3.20 5.08 11.88
N VAL A 31 1.90 5.18 11.54
CA VAL A 31 1.31 6.32 10.81
C VAL A 31 0.67 7.34 11.77
N ALA A 32 0.41 6.97 13.03
CA ALA A 32 -0.23 7.81 14.02
C ALA A 32 0.55 9.11 14.25
N GLY A 33 -0.14 10.25 14.18
CA GLY A 33 0.45 11.59 14.35
C GLY A 33 1.42 12.04 13.25
N LYS A 34 1.77 11.17 12.30
CA LYS A 34 2.76 11.44 11.24
C LYS A 34 2.15 11.53 9.85
N PHE A 35 0.86 11.21 9.70
CA PHE A 35 0.19 11.27 8.41
C PHE A 35 0.00 12.71 7.94
N GLN A 36 0.72 13.09 6.87
CA GLN A 36 0.65 14.42 6.26
C GLN A 36 -0.13 14.43 4.93
N GLY A 37 -1.07 13.49 4.73
CA GLY A 37 -1.85 13.35 3.51
C GLY A 37 -1.21 12.46 2.44
N HIS A 38 -1.80 12.47 1.24
CA HIS A 38 -1.35 11.69 0.06
C HIS A 38 -0.07 12.29 -0.55
N LYS A 39 1.06 12.19 0.13
CA LYS A 39 2.27 12.87 -0.34
C LYS A 39 2.88 12.25 -1.59
N GLN A 40 2.76 10.94 -1.81
CA GLN A 40 3.21 10.31 -3.06
C GLN A 40 2.36 9.09 -3.42
N LYS A 41 1.74 9.13 -4.61
CA LYS A 41 1.16 7.97 -5.27
C LYS A 41 2.19 7.44 -6.26
N MET A 42 2.49 6.15 -6.21
CA MET A 42 3.35 5.54 -7.22
C MET A 42 2.65 5.57 -8.57
N LYS A 43 3.35 6.01 -9.62
CA LYS A 43 2.82 6.04 -11.00
C LYS A 43 2.47 4.63 -11.46
N LEU A 44 1.45 4.52 -12.31
CA LEU A 44 1.01 3.23 -12.88
C LEU A 44 2.15 2.50 -13.61
N GLU A 45 3.00 3.23 -14.32
CA GLU A 45 4.17 2.69 -15.04
C GLU A 45 5.13 1.95 -14.09
N ASN A 46 5.34 2.49 -12.89
CA ASN A 46 6.21 1.85 -11.89
C ASN A 46 5.57 0.58 -11.32
N TRP A 47 4.24 0.58 -11.13
CA TRP A 47 3.52 -0.63 -10.74
C TRP A 47 3.64 -1.73 -11.80
N LYS A 48 3.49 -1.38 -13.08
CA LYS A 48 3.66 -2.34 -14.19
C LYS A 48 5.06 -2.96 -14.17
N ARG A 49 6.11 -2.14 -14.10
CA ARG A 49 7.49 -2.61 -14.01
C ARG A 49 7.70 -3.58 -12.84
N LEU A 50 7.17 -3.27 -11.66
CA LEU A 50 7.29 -4.16 -10.49
C LEU A 50 6.56 -5.49 -10.70
N VAL A 51 5.38 -5.47 -11.32
CA VAL A 51 4.63 -6.69 -11.64
C VAL A 51 5.42 -7.56 -12.63
N ASP A 52 6.03 -6.94 -13.65
CA ASP A 52 6.84 -7.64 -14.64
C ASP A 52 8.07 -8.31 -13.97
N GLU A 53 8.80 -7.58 -13.12
CA GLU A 53 9.94 -8.11 -12.36
C GLU A 53 9.54 -9.29 -11.44
N ILE A 54 8.38 -9.19 -10.79
CA ILE A 54 7.87 -10.23 -9.90
C ILE A 54 7.48 -11.49 -10.68
N ALA A 55 6.86 -11.31 -11.85
CA ALA A 55 6.46 -12.41 -12.72
C ALA A 55 7.68 -13.18 -13.27
N GLU A 56 8.73 -12.46 -13.66
CA GLU A 56 9.99 -13.06 -14.13
C GLU A 56 10.67 -13.91 -13.06
N ASN A 57 10.60 -13.48 -11.80
CA ASN A 57 11.27 -14.13 -10.67
C ASN A 57 10.39 -15.16 -9.93
N LYS A 58 9.19 -15.46 -10.45
CA LYS A 58 8.28 -16.50 -9.92
C LYS A 58 8.00 -16.39 -8.42
N VAL A 59 7.69 -15.19 -7.94
CA VAL A 59 7.27 -14.99 -6.55
C VAL A 59 5.95 -15.71 -6.29
N ASP A 60 5.92 -16.52 -5.24
CA ASP A 60 4.76 -17.36 -4.92
C ASP A 60 3.60 -16.59 -4.28
N SER A 61 3.88 -15.48 -3.57
CA SER A 61 2.83 -14.72 -2.90
C SER A 61 3.05 -13.22 -2.87
N ILE A 62 1.99 -12.50 -3.21
CA ILE A 62 1.92 -11.04 -3.15
C ILE A 62 0.79 -10.67 -2.19
N LEU A 63 1.12 -9.82 -1.22
CA LEU A 63 0.20 -9.33 -0.22
C LEU A 63 0.01 -7.82 -0.39
N LEU A 64 -1.19 -7.41 -0.79
CA LEU A 64 -1.55 -6.00 -0.90
C LEU A 64 -2.15 -5.52 0.43
N ARG A 65 -1.50 -4.54 1.04
CA ARG A 65 -1.78 -4.03 2.39
C ARG A 65 -1.70 -2.50 2.38
N GLY A 66 -1.93 -1.93 3.54
CA GLY A 66 -2.01 -0.50 3.72
C GLY A 66 -3.12 -0.17 4.69
N GLY A 67 -3.67 1.02 4.54
CA GLY A 67 -4.95 1.38 5.13
C GLY A 67 -6.07 0.56 4.48
N GLU A 68 -7.07 1.22 3.93
CA GLU A 68 -8.15 0.54 3.21
C GLU A 68 -7.85 0.56 1.70
N PRO A 69 -7.54 -0.58 1.05
CA PRO A 69 -7.17 -0.61 -0.37
C PRO A 69 -8.23 0.03 -1.28
N TYR A 70 -9.51 -0.11 -0.94
CA TYR A 70 -10.63 0.47 -1.70
C TYR A 70 -10.78 1.98 -1.55
N ASP A 71 -10.28 2.58 -0.46
CA ASP A 71 -10.35 4.02 -0.25
C ASP A 71 -9.44 4.81 -1.20
N ILE A 72 -8.50 4.14 -1.89
CA ILE A 72 -7.68 4.81 -2.90
C ILE A 72 -8.55 5.42 -4.01
N CYS A 73 -9.56 4.67 -4.49
CA CYS A 73 -10.47 5.07 -5.57
C CYS A 73 -11.45 6.15 -5.09
N ARG A 74 -11.95 6.01 -3.86
CA ARG A 74 -12.93 6.95 -3.28
C ARG A 74 -12.40 8.39 -3.18
N TRP A 75 -11.09 8.54 -3.04
CA TRP A 75 -10.42 9.84 -2.98
C TRP A 75 -9.79 10.26 -4.31
N THR A 76 -9.43 9.34 -5.22
CA THR A 76 -8.81 9.69 -6.51
C THR A 76 -9.80 9.93 -7.63
N CYS A 77 -10.92 9.20 -7.68
CA CYS A 77 -11.87 9.25 -8.79
C CYS A 77 -12.96 10.29 -8.60
N ARG A 78 -12.93 11.04 -7.50
CA ARG A 78 -13.87 12.16 -7.29
C ARG A 78 -13.54 13.39 -8.13
N ASP A 79 -12.32 13.45 -8.65
CA ASP A 79 -11.80 14.52 -9.51
C ASP A 79 -11.57 14.03 -10.95
N SER A 80 -12.22 12.94 -11.38
CA SER A 80 -12.17 12.39 -12.75
C SER A 80 -13.53 12.44 -13.42
#